data_AF-A0A933P5S2-F1
#
_entry.id   AF-A0A933P5S2-F1
#
_cell.length_a   1.000
_cell.length_b   1.000
_cell.length_c   1.000
_cell.angle_alpha   90.00
_cell.angle_beta   90.00
_cell.angle_gamma   90.00
#
_symmetry.space_group_name_H-M   'P 1'
#
loop_
_entity.id
_entity.type
_entity.pdbx_description
1 polymer ?
#
loop_
_entity_poly.entity_id
_entity_poly.type
_entity_poly.pdbx_seq_one_letter_code
_entity_poly.pdbx_strand_id
1 'polypeptide(L)'
;MNTVEASNADDVALLAAYEPIVRFNAGELFFPTAVEDHVACCDLMERVAGQHPRVVVPRGELTLERLAEVGAANPGAGMYLRLVDEPFSHPRTVKWRHRSDRPRFHHASRLARVGVLSRMVDALNRISLLFRGKVAKGTEAAAETLYRERMRTDHHPYYGRVVRAGGYTALQYWIFYPFNDWRSRIYGVNDHEADWEQVVVYLAEQTDGPPVPSWVVFSAHDETGEDLRRRWDDPDLTLVGDHPVVFAGLGSHSGAYVQGEYLTSFDPPAFKGFIRRSRKITRWLLPWSRDNAQAGVGIPYIDYARGDGVAVGPGQDRPWTCVLIDDDTPWVFHYQGLWGNDTADPLGGERGPAGPRYERSGAVRQPWGDIVGWSGLSKVAPNHEAANELIRRRLDLLDDEVTHLATEYEARRTKLRADAASGVAVTPSQEAELHALASDRVKAADERRRLETRLTAPPPEPGPHDHLRHRHLPLPQETNARLRLLSGWSAVSTPLLLGVLGLIFLPDRPAAIYSTVLLWGIIVLGIEAAARRHFARYLLAVVVGLGVALIIGAFAWSVIVWGWRFAVAGTFWVLGIILLVANVQELGRD
;
A
#
# COMPACT_ATOMS: atom_id res chain seq x y z
N MET A 1 -42.15 15.96 -7.94
CA MET A 1 -40.93 15.28 -7.49
C MET A 1 -40.01 16.36 -6.98
N ASN A 2 -39.60 16.30 -5.71
CA ASN A 2 -38.74 17.33 -5.11
C ASN A 2 -37.35 17.31 -5.77
N THR A 3 -36.64 18.44 -5.80
CA THR A 3 -35.31 18.57 -6.43
C THR A 3 -34.27 17.59 -5.86
N VAL A 4 -34.38 17.25 -4.57
CA VAL A 4 -33.54 16.24 -3.90
C VAL A 4 -33.86 14.82 -4.37
N GLU A 5 -35.14 14.49 -4.54
CA GLU A 5 -35.56 13.16 -5.04
C GLU A 5 -35.12 12.95 -6.50
N ALA A 6 -35.16 14.00 -7.31
CA ALA A 6 -34.66 13.97 -8.69
C ALA A 6 -33.13 13.79 -8.72
N SER A 7 -32.39 14.54 -7.89
CA SER A 7 -30.92 14.40 -7.78
C SER A 7 -30.51 13.01 -7.32
N ASN A 8 -31.22 12.43 -6.34
CA ASN A 8 -30.94 11.08 -5.86
C ASN A 8 -31.24 10.01 -6.92
N ALA A 9 -32.30 10.19 -7.72
CA ALA A 9 -32.61 9.29 -8.82
C ALA A 9 -31.53 9.33 -9.91
N ASP A 10 -31.02 10.52 -10.25
CA ASP A 10 -29.93 10.70 -11.21
C ASP A 10 -28.62 10.08 -10.70
N ASP A 11 -28.30 10.26 -9.41
CA ASP A 11 -27.11 9.69 -8.79
C ASP A 11 -27.19 8.15 -8.71
N VAL A 12 -28.35 7.57 -8.43
CA VAL A 12 -28.55 6.11 -8.49
C VAL A 12 -28.38 5.60 -9.91
N ALA A 13 -28.90 6.31 -10.91
CA ALA A 13 -28.76 5.91 -12.31
C ALA A 13 -27.29 5.95 -12.75
N LEU A 14 -26.53 6.96 -12.32
CA LEU A 14 -25.09 7.06 -12.56
C LEU A 14 -24.31 5.92 -11.88
N LEU A 15 -24.60 5.64 -10.61
CA LEU A 15 -23.99 4.51 -9.90
C LEU A 15 -24.28 3.21 -10.66
N ALA A 16 -25.55 2.92 -10.94
CA ALA A 16 -25.98 1.71 -11.63
C ALA A 16 -25.30 1.51 -12.99
N ALA A 17 -25.06 2.58 -13.74
CA ALA A 17 -24.42 2.53 -15.06
C ALA A 17 -22.96 2.04 -15.00
N TYR A 18 -22.25 2.27 -13.89
CA TYR A 18 -20.83 1.97 -13.75
C TYR A 18 -20.50 1.10 -12.53
N GLU A 19 -21.50 0.39 -11.99
CA GLU A 19 -21.34 -0.52 -10.85
C GLU A 19 -20.22 -1.55 -11.14
N PRO A 20 -19.30 -1.79 -10.19
CA PRO A 20 -18.23 -2.77 -10.40
C PRO A 20 -18.75 -4.21 -10.39
N ILE A 21 -18.06 -5.10 -11.09
CA ILE A 21 -18.23 -6.55 -10.92
C ILE A 21 -17.09 -7.05 -10.04
N VAL A 22 -17.39 -7.62 -8.88
CA VAL A 22 -16.39 -8.19 -7.97
C VAL A 22 -16.32 -9.70 -8.16
N ARG A 23 -15.16 -10.21 -8.54
CA ARG A 23 -14.88 -11.64 -8.70
C ARG A 23 -14.08 -12.16 -7.51
N PHE A 24 -14.69 -13.06 -6.75
CA PHE A 24 -14.10 -13.71 -5.59
C PHE A 24 -13.38 -15.00 -5.97
N ASN A 25 -12.64 -15.57 -5.02
CA ASN A 25 -11.96 -16.85 -5.20
C ASN A 25 -12.91 -18.01 -4.82
N ALA A 26 -12.71 -19.21 -5.38
CA ALA A 26 -13.53 -20.38 -5.09
C ALA A 26 -13.52 -20.82 -3.60
N GLY A 27 -12.62 -20.24 -2.80
CA GLY A 27 -12.46 -20.49 -1.37
C GLY A 27 -13.11 -19.47 -0.44
N GLU A 28 -13.77 -18.45 -0.99
CA GLU A 28 -14.28 -17.31 -0.22
C GLU A 28 -15.37 -17.72 0.77
N LEU A 29 -15.31 -17.16 1.99
CA LEU A 29 -16.30 -17.42 3.04
C LEU A 29 -17.26 -16.25 3.23
N PHE A 30 -16.77 -15.01 3.07
CA PHE A 30 -17.52 -13.80 3.37
C PHE A 30 -17.76 -13.03 2.07
N PHE A 31 -19.03 -12.73 1.79
CA PHE A 31 -19.44 -11.93 0.65
C PHE A 31 -20.00 -10.59 1.13
N PRO A 32 -20.21 -9.61 0.23
CA PRO A 32 -20.79 -8.32 0.58
C PRO A 32 -22.10 -8.49 1.36
N THR A 33 -22.21 -7.77 2.47
CA THR A 33 -23.28 -7.97 3.46
C THR A 33 -23.86 -6.62 3.89
N ALA A 34 -25.16 -6.61 4.21
CA ALA A 34 -25.82 -5.46 4.78
C ALA A 34 -25.25 -5.10 6.16
N VAL A 35 -24.86 -3.84 6.34
CA VAL A 35 -24.41 -3.30 7.62
C VAL A 35 -25.47 -3.42 8.72
N GLU A 36 -26.75 -3.35 8.34
CA GLU A 36 -27.89 -3.58 9.21
C GLU A 36 -27.84 -4.99 9.84
N ASP A 37 -27.59 -6.02 9.03
CA ASP A 37 -27.55 -7.42 9.47
C ASP A 37 -26.34 -7.67 10.39
N HIS A 38 -25.20 -7.03 10.07
CA HIS A 38 -24.01 -7.07 10.91
C HIS A 38 -24.23 -6.40 12.27
N VAL A 39 -24.77 -5.17 12.25
CA VAL A 39 -25.02 -4.38 13.46
C VAL A 39 -26.01 -5.09 14.39
N ALA A 40 -27.07 -5.70 13.85
CA ALA A 40 -28.03 -6.47 14.64
C ALA A 40 -27.40 -7.67 15.38
N CYS A 41 -26.28 -8.21 14.85
CA CYS A 41 -25.54 -9.32 15.45
C CYS A 41 -24.43 -8.87 16.42
N CYS A 42 -24.16 -7.58 16.54
CA CYS A 42 -23.05 -7.04 17.33
C CYS A 42 -23.47 -6.53 18.70
N ASP A 43 -22.57 -6.64 19.67
CA ASP A 43 -22.61 -5.78 20.86
C ASP A 43 -21.93 -4.44 20.52
N LEU A 44 -22.52 -3.32 20.94
CA LEU A 44 -21.81 -2.04 20.95
C LEU A 44 -21.01 -1.94 22.25
N MET A 45 -19.69 -1.89 22.10
CA MET A 45 -18.74 -1.86 23.20
C MET A 45 -18.13 -0.47 23.34
N GLU A 46 -17.74 -0.11 24.55
CA GLU A 46 -16.93 1.08 24.82
C GLU A 46 -15.65 0.69 25.56
N ARG A 47 -14.53 1.27 25.13
CA ARG A 47 -13.23 1.15 25.78
C ARG A 47 -12.82 2.50 26.35
N VAL A 48 -12.82 2.58 27.69
CA VAL A 48 -12.22 3.71 28.42
C VAL A 48 -10.82 3.31 28.88
N ALA A 49 -9.85 4.19 28.70
CA ALA A 49 -8.47 3.94 29.11
C ALA A 49 -8.38 3.56 30.61
N GLY A 50 -7.73 2.44 30.92
CA GLY A 50 -7.58 1.95 32.29
C GLY A 50 -8.79 1.18 32.85
N GLN A 51 -9.85 0.97 32.07
CA GLN A 51 -11.02 0.19 32.48
C GLN A 51 -11.23 -1.04 31.58
N HIS A 52 -11.96 -2.03 32.09
CA HIS A 52 -12.41 -3.16 31.27
C HIS A 52 -13.47 -2.67 30.26
N PRO A 53 -13.47 -3.20 29.02
CA PRO A 53 -14.50 -2.87 28.04
C PRO A 53 -15.89 -3.20 28.58
N ARG A 54 -16.85 -2.29 28.35
CA ARG A 54 -18.25 -2.47 28.76
C ARG A 54 -19.17 -2.53 27.56
N VAL A 55 -20.24 -3.31 27.69
CA VAL A 55 -21.34 -3.32 26.73
C VAL A 55 -22.17 -2.05 26.95
N VAL A 56 -22.30 -1.23 25.93
CA VAL A 56 -23.16 -0.03 25.91
C VAL A 56 -24.56 -0.40 25.43
N VAL A 57 -24.64 -1.19 24.36
CA VAL A 57 -25.89 -1.75 23.84
C VAL A 57 -25.65 -3.23 23.52
N PRO A 58 -26.43 -4.15 24.09
CA PRO A 58 -26.27 -5.58 23.82
C PRO A 58 -26.75 -5.95 22.42
N ARG A 59 -26.20 -7.04 21.88
CA ARG A 59 -26.70 -7.67 20.64
C ARG A 59 -28.21 -7.91 20.68
N GLY A 60 -28.87 -7.73 19.54
CA GLY A 60 -30.33 -7.86 19.41
C GLY A 60 -31.11 -6.59 19.74
N GLU A 61 -30.53 -5.64 20.49
CA GLU A 61 -31.13 -4.30 20.71
C GLU A 61 -30.50 -3.21 19.82
N LEU A 62 -29.36 -3.51 19.20
CA LEU A 62 -28.62 -2.56 18.38
C LEU A 62 -29.18 -2.50 16.95
N THR A 63 -29.58 -1.30 16.52
CA THR A 63 -29.94 -0.96 15.12
C THR A 63 -29.04 0.17 14.60
N LEU A 64 -29.11 0.50 13.30
CA LEU A 64 -28.35 1.63 12.76
C LEU A 64 -28.80 2.97 13.34
N GLU A 65 -30.11 3.14 13.59
CA GLU A 65 -30.66 4.33 14.24
C GLU A 65 -30.10 4.44 15.66
N ARG A 66 -30.13 3.33 16.42
CA ARG A 66 -29.59 3.31 17.77
C ARG A 66 -28.08 3.55 17.81
N LEU A 67 -27.35 3.01 16.83
CA LEU A 67 -25.92 3.24 16.65
C LEU A 67 -25.63 4.72 16.40
N ALA A 68 -26.42 5.37 15.55
CA ALA A 68 -26.31 6.80 15.27
C ALA A 68 -26.64 7.66 16.51
N GLU A 69 -27.71 7.34 17.24
CA GLU A 69 -28.09 8.03 18.47
C GLU A 69 -26.99 7.98 19.54
N VAL A 70 -26.44 6.77 19.79
CA VAL A 70 -25.37 6.59 20.78
C VAL A 70 -24.08 7.28 20.32
N GLY A 71 -23.77 7.22 19.03
CA GLY A 71 -22.65 7.93 18.41
C GLY A 71 -22.75 9.45 18.55
N ALA A 72 -23.96 10.00 18.33
CA ALA A 72 -24.23 11.43 18.49
C ALA A 72 -24.07 11.89 19.94
N ALA A 73 -24.49 11.05 20.90
CA ALA A 73 -24.33 11.34 22.33
C ALA A 73 -22.88 11.20 22.82
N ASN A 74 -22.06 10.38 22.15
CA ASN A 74 -20.69 10.05 22.57
C ASN A 74 -19.72 10.19 21.37
N PRO A 75 -19.47 11.41 20.87
CA PRO A 75 -18.61 11.61 19.71
C PRO A 75 -17.16 11.17 20.00
N GLY A 76 -16.57 10.44 19.06
CA GLY A 76 -15.18 9.99 19.11
C GLY A 76 -15.00 8.50 18.83
N ALA A 77 -13.74 8.06 18.80
CA ALA A 77 -13.33 6.71 18.40
C ALA A 77 -13.35 5.66 19.55
N GLY A 78 -13.93 5.97 20.71
CA GLY A 78 -13.87 5.12 21.91
C GLY A 78 -14.77 3.88 21.89
N MET A 79 -15.65 3.77 20.90
CA MET A 79 -16.61 2.67 20.76
C MET A 79 -16.24 1.73 19.61
N TYR A 80 -16.67 0.48 19.72
CA TYR A 80 -16.49 -0.53 18.68
C TYR A 80 -17.61 -1.57 18.68
N LEU A 81 -17.91 -2.13 17.51
CA LEU A 81 -18.83 -3.26 17.36
C LEU A 81 -18.09 -4.57 17.62
N ARG A 82 -18.71 -5.49 18.33
CA ARG A 82 -18.18 -6.84 18.55
C ARG A 82 -19.16 -7.89 18.08
N LEU A 83 -18.81 -8.57 16.98
CA LEU A 83 -19.60 -9.63 16.37
C LEU A 83 -19.47 -10.94 17.17
N VAL A 84 -18.24 -11.36 17.48
CA VAL A 84 -17.96 -12.61 18.18
C VAL A 84 -17.59 -12.33 19.63
N ASP A 85 -18.52 -12.64 20.53
CA ASP A 85 -18.25 -12.62 21.98
C ASP A 85 -17.39 -13.84 22.39
N GLU A 86 -17.85 -15.05 22.03
CA GLU A 86 -17.16 -16.30 22.32
C GLU A 86 -16.66 -17.00 21.05
N PRO A 87 -15.34 -17.05 20.82
CA PRO A 87 -14.74 -17.84 19.75
C PRO A 87 -15.05 -19.33 19.89
N PHE A 88 -15.10 -20.07 18.78
CA PHE A 88 -15.31 -21.51 18.84
C PHE A 88 -14.16 -22.23 19.54
N SER A 89 -14.52 -23.17 20.42
CA SER A 89 -13.56 -24.11 21.01
C SER A 89 -12.89 -24.97 19.92
N HIS A 90 -11.74 -25.58 20.26
CA HIS A 90 -11.01 -26.43 19.31
C HIS A 90 -11.88 -27.56 18.72
N PRO A 91 -12.67 -28.33 19.49
CA PRO A 91 -13.57 -29.36 18.94
C PRO A 91 -14.61 -28.80 17.97
N ARG A 92 -15.23 -27.64 18.30
CA ARG A 92 -16.20 -26.98 17.41
C ARG A 92 -15.54 -26.51 16.12
N THR A 93 -14.33 -25.95 16.22
CA THR A 93 -13.55 -25.50 15.05
C THR A 93 -13.19 -26.67 14.14
N VAL A 94 -12.78 -27.82 14.68
CA VAL A 94 -12.50 -29.03 13.89
C VAL A 94 -13.77 -29.52 13.18
N LYS A 95 -14.90 -29.61 13.89
CA LYS A 95 -16.19 -29.97 13.30
C LYS A 95 -16.58 -29.03 12.15
N TRP A 96 -16.40 -27.72 12.35
CA TRP A 96 -16.64 -26.70 11.33
C TRP A 96 -15.70 -26.85 10.12
N ARG A 97 -14.41 -27.14 10.32
CA ARG A 97 -13.44 -27.34 9.22
C ARG A 97 -13.78 -28.54 8.32
N HIS A 98 -14.43 -29.56 8.88
CA HIS A 98 -14.84 -30.77 8.16
C HIS A 98 -16.27 -30.73 7.59
N ARG A 99 -16.97 -29.59 7.67
CA ARG A 99 -18.29 -29.40 7.04
C ARG A 99 -18.20 -29.62 5.52
N SER A 100 -19.13 -30.37 4.95
CA SER A 100 -19.07 -30.81 3.55
C SER A 100 -19.33 -29.70 2.53
N ASP A 101 -20.12 -28.70 2.91
CA ASP A 101 -20.49 -27.51 2.15
C ASP A 101 -19.45 -26.38 2.25
N ARG A 102 -18.41 -26.52 3.09
CA ARG A 102 -17.39 -25.48 3.25
C ARG A 102 -16.55 -25.34 1.97
N PRO A 103 -16.40 -24.12 1.42
CA PRO A 103 -15.57 -23.85 0.25
C PRO A 103 -14.13 -24.32 0.44
N ARG A 104 -13.62 -25.07 -0.54
CA ARG A 104 -12.23 -25.56 -0.52
C ARG A 104 -11.35 -24.61 -1.31
N PHE A 105 -10.16 -24.34 -0.78
CA PHE A 105 -9.18 -23.50 -1.45
C PHE A 105 -7.85 -24.23 -1.61
N HIS A 106 -7.33 -24.24 -2.83
CA HIS A 106 -6.00 -24.75 -3.13
C HIS A 106 -5.01 -23.59 -3.13
N HIS A 107 -4.26 -23.45 -2.03
CA HIS A 107 -3.22 -22.44 -1.89
C HIS A 107 -1.91 -22.90 -2.54
N ALA A 108 -1.20 -21.95 -3.16
CA ALA A 108 0.19 -22.18 -3.53
C ALA A 108 1.05 -22.19 -2.26
N SER A 109 2.17 -22.90 -2.28
CA SER A 109 3.09 -22.88 -1.13
C SER A 109 3.74 -21.50 -0.99
N ARG A 110 3.27 -20.72 -0.02
CA ARG A 110 3.82 -19.40 0.35
C ARG A 110 5.33 -19.43 0.51
N LEU A 111 5.84 -20.45 1.21
CA LEU A 111 7.26 -20.58 1.55
C LEU A 111 8.17 -20.74 0.33
N ALA A 112 7.67 -21.30 -0.77
CA ALA A 112 8.40 -21.43 -2.02
C ALA A 112 8.59 -20.08 -2.73
N ARG A 113 7.67 -19.12 -2.53
CA ARG A 113 7.65 -17.86 -3.25
C ARG A 113 8.59 -16.80 -2.67
N VAL A 114 9.02 -16.93 -1.41
CA VAL A 114 9.83 -15.91 -0.72
C VAL A 114 11.21 -16.38 -0.28
N GLY A 115 12.18 -15.46 -0.29
CA GLY A 115 13.56 -15.70 0.11
C GLY A 115 13.75 -16.05 1.59
N VAL A 116 14.84 -16.76 1.94
CA VAL A 116 15.20 -17.12 3.33
C VAL A 116 15.06 -15.96 4.32
N LEU A 117 15.57 -14.77 3.96
CA LEU A 117 15.59 -13.61 4.85
C LEU A 117 14.17 -13.15 5.21
N SER A 118 13.28 -13.05 4.22
CA SER A 118 11.88 -12.69 4.43
C SER A 118 11.15 -13.73 5.27
N ARG A 119 11.49 -15.03 5.14
CA ARG A 119 10.96 -16.10 6.01
C ARG A 119 11.42 -15.96 7.46
N MET A 120 12.65 -15.50 7.71
CA MET A 120 13.12 -15.24 9.08
C MET A 120 12.37 -14.07 9.73
N VAL A 121 12.16 -12.99 8.98
CA VAL A 121 11.38 -11.83 9.45
C VAL A 121 9.93 -12.24 9.74
N ASP A 122 9.31 -13.07 8.88
CA ASP A 122 7.99 -13.67 9.13
C ASP A 122 7.95 -14.48 10.43
N ALA A 123 8.94 -15.35 10.65
CA ALA A 123 9.02 -16.16 11.86
C ALA A 123 9.10 -15.29 13.13
N LEU A 124 9.92 -14.24 13.11
CA LEU A 124 10.02 -13.28 14.22
C LEU A 124 8.71 -12.52 14.45
N ASN A 125 8.00 -12.12 13.38
CA ASN A 125 6.71 -11.46 13.51
C ASN A 125 5.65 -12.38 14.13
N ARG A 126 5.59 -13.65 13.70
CA ARG A 126 4.68 -14.66 14.27
C ARG A 126 4.96 -14.90 15.76
N ILE A 127 6.22 -14.87 16.17
CA ILE A 127 6.59 -14.93 17.59
C ILE A 127 6.10 -13.68 18.34
N SER A 128 6.13 -12.50 17.71
CA SER A 128 5.60 -11.27 18.33
C SER A 128 4.10 -11.34 18.64
N LEU A 129 3.32 -12.12 17.87
CA LEU A 129 1.90 -12.38 18.14
C LEU A 129 1.64 -13.23 19.40
N LEU A 130 2.68 -13.76 20.05
CA LEU A 130 2.55 -14.35 21.39
C LEU A 130 2.42 -13.27 22.48
N PHE A 131 2.87 -12.04 22.19
CA PHE A 131 3.01 -10.97 23.17
C PHE A 131 2.15 -9.72 22.86
N ARG A 132 1.31 -9.76 21.82
CA ARG A 132 0.42 -8.65 21.40
C ARG A 132 -1.03 -9.12 21.27
N GLY A 133 -1.98 -8.19 21.35
CA GLY A 133 -3.40 -8.46 21.08
C GLY A 133 -3.58 -9.05 19.68
N LYS A 134 -4.39 -10.11 19.57
CA LYS A 134 -4.73 -10.76 18.29
C LYS A 134 -6.12 -11.35 18.36
N VAL A 135 -6.74 -11.55 17.21
CA VAL A 135 -7.98 -12.31 17.10
C VAL A 135 -7.77 -13.75 17.59
N ALA A 136 -8.69 -14.21 18.42
CA ALA A 136 -8.62 -15.53 19.02
C ALA A 136 -8.81 -16.64 17.97
N LYS A 137 -8.20 -17.81 18.21
CA LYS A 137 -8.46 -18.98 17.37
C LYS A 137 -9.93 -19.37 17.50
N GLY A 138 -10.57 -19.70 16.38
CA GLY A 138 -11.99 -20.07 16.34
C GLY A 138 -12.94 -18.89 16.10
N THR A 139 -12.45 -17.66 16.06
CA THR A 139 -13.27 -16.48 15.69
C THR A 139 -13.75 -16.56 14.23
N GLU A 140 -12.89 -16.93 13.28
CA GLU A 140 -13.26 -17.19 11.86
C GLU A 140 -14.49 -18.11 11.77
N ALA A 141 -14.45 -19.26 12.46
CA ALA A 141 -15.51 -20.25 12.44
C ALA A 141 -16.81 -19.74 13.08
N ALA A 142 -16.69 -18.95 14.16
CA ALA A 142 -17.84 -18.33 14.83
C ALA A 142 -18.48 -17.26 13.94
N ALA A 143 -17.66 -16.39 13.34
CA ALA A 143 -18.09 -15.33 12.44
C ALA A 143 -18.76 -15.90 11.17
N GLU A 144 -18.17 -16.92 10.53
CA GLU A 144 -18.79 -17.57 9.36
C GLU A 144 -20.13 -18.23 9.73
N THR A 145 -20.23 -18.81 10.93
CA THR A 145 -21.49 -19.40 11.39
C THR A 145 -22.56 -18.32 11.60
N LEU A 146 -22.20 -17.19 12.23
CA LEU A 146 -23.11 -16.05 12.41
C LEU A 146 -23.55 -15.47 11.07
N TYR A 147 -22.59 -15.23 10.15
CA TYR A 147 -22.86 -14.75 8.81
C TYR A 147 -23.87 -15.64 8.08
N ARG A 148 -23.63 -16.95 8.05
CA ARG A 148 -24.48 -17.91 7.35
C ARG A 148 -25.87 -18.09 7.99
N GLU A 149 -25.97 -18.03 9.31
CA GLU A 149 -27.21 -18.38 10.03
C GLU A 149 -28.07 -17.17 10.44
N ARG A 150 -27.50 -15.96 10.46
CA ARG A 150 -28.16 -14.76 11.00
C ARG A 150 -28.23 -13.58 10.02
N MET A 151 -27.48 -13.61 8.92
CA MET A 151 -27.45 -12.53 7.93
C MET A 151 -28.03 -12.99 6.58
N ARG A 152 -28.48 -12.05 5.76
CA ARG A 152 -29.01 -12.35 4.41
C ARG A 152 -27.87 -12.59 3.43
N THR A 153 -27.41 -13.84 3.33
CA THR A 153 -26.27 -14.23 2.48
C THR A 153 -26.51 -14.14 0.96
N ASP A 154 -27.76 -13.92 0.55
CA ASP A 154 -28.21 -13.70 -0.84
C ASP A 154 -28.42 -12.22 -1.17
N HIS A 155 -28.31 -11.34 -0.17
CA HIS A 155 -28.46 -9.90 -0.32
C HIS A 155 -27.08 -9.22 -0.28
N HIS A 156 -26.68 -8.63 -1.41
CA HIS A 156 -25.37 -8.02 -1.58
C HIS A 156 -25.52 -6.52 -1.83
N PRO A 157 -25.51 -5.68 -0.80
CA PRO A 157 -25.52 -4.25 -0.99
C PRO A 157 -24.11 -3.70 -1.27
N TYR A 158 -24.05 -2.61 -2.02
CA TYR A 158 -22.97 -1.64 -1.92
C TYR A 158 -23.54 -0.32 -1.42
N TYR A 159 -22.68 0.48 -0.79
CA TYR A 159 -23.03 1.80 -0.29
C TYR A 159 -22.44 2.87 -1.21
N GLY A 160 -23.31 3.47 -2.03
CA GLY A 160 -22.94 4.39 -3.10
C GLY A 160 -22.95 5.84 -2.66
N ARG A 161 -21.92 6.60 -3.04
CA ARG A 161 -21.82 8.06 -2.87
C ARG A 161 -21.37 8.69 -4.19
N VAL A 162 -22.03 9.76 -4.62
CA VAL A 162 -21.65 10.54 -5.81
C VAL A 162 -21.07 11.88 -5.36
N VAL A 163 -19.86 12.20 -5.80
CA VAL A 163 -19.16 13.44 -5.44
C VAL A 163 -18.69 14.16 -6.70
N ARG A 164 -19.09 15.42 -6.87
CA ARG A 164 -18.68 16.26 -8.00
C ARG A 164 -17.58 17.21 -7.53
N ALA A 165 -16.35 17.00 -7.99
CA ALA A 165 -15.18 17.76 -7.55
C ALA A 165 -14.05 17.75 -8.59
N GLY A 166 -13.34 18.87 -8.74
CA GLY A 166 -12.15 18.95 -9.59
C GLY A 166 -12.38 18.69 -11.09
N GLY A 167 -13.60 18.91 -11.58
CA GLY A 167 -14.01 18.58 -12.95
C GLY A 167 -14.28 17.09 -13.18
N TYR A 168 -14.47 16.33 -12.10
CA TYR A 168 -14.88 14.93 -12.13
C TYR A 168 -16.18 14.72 -11.35
N THR A 169 -17.03 13.82 -11.85
CA THR A 169 -18.06 13.14 -11.06
C THR A 169 -17.49 11.79 -10.60
N ALA A 170 -17.18 11.68 -9.31
CA ALA A 170 -16.67 10.47 -8.68
C ALA A 170 -17.82 9.62 -8.14
N LEU A 171 -17.93 8.40 -8.64
CA LEU A 171 -18.87 7.37 -8.22
C LEU A 171 -18.15 6.42 -7.25
N GLN A 172 -18.41 6.56 -5.96
CA GLN A 172 -17.75 5.81 -4.90
C GLN A 172 -18.66 4.69 -4.40
N TYR A 173 -18.17 3.45 -4.48
CA TYR A 173 -18.86 2.23 -4.06
C TYR A 173 -18.14 1.66 -2.84
N TRP A 174 -18.77 1.70 -1.68
CA TRP A 174 -18.27 1.05 -0.48
C TRP A 174 -18.87 -0.35 -0.33
N ILE A 175 -18.03 -1.33 -0.01
CA ILE A 175 -18.42 -2.74 0.08
C ILE A 175 -18.05 -3.25 1.47
N PHE A 176 -19.05 -3.73 2.20
CA PHE A 176 -18.89 -4.21 3.56
C PHE A 176 -18.83 -5.73 3.63
N TYR A 177 -17.88 -6.25 4.40
CA TYR A 177 -17.78 -7.67 4.74
C TYR A 177 -17.84 -7.83 6.27
N PRO A 178 -18.49 -8.86 6.81
CA PRO A 178 -18.61 -9.02 8.26
C PRO A 178 -17.30 -9.47 8.93
N PHE A 179 -16.34 -9.98 8.15
CA PHE A 179 -15.08 -10.49 8.68
C PHE A 179 -13.99 -10.55 7.60
N ASN A 180 -12.76 -10.21 7.98
CA ASN A 180 -11.53 -10.43 7.21
C ASN A 180 -10.77 -11.60 7.84
N ASP A 181 -10.66 -12.72 7.11
CA ASP A 181 -10.03 -13.95 7.58
C ASP A 181 -8.66 -14.22 6.93
N TRP A 182 -7.98 -13.17 6.43
CA TRP A 182 -6.78 -13.32 5.61
C TRP A 182 -5.70 -14.21 6.27
N ARG A 183 -5.46 -14.05 7.59
CA ARG A 183 -4.49 -14.86 8.35
C ARG A 183 -4.98 -16.28 8.62
N SER A 184 -6.23 -16.45 9.05
CA SER A 184 -6.79 -17.75 9.44
C SER A 184 -7.13 -18.64 8.23
N ARG A 185 -7.49 -18.04 7.10
CA ARG A 185 -7.85 -18.72 5.85
C ARG A 185 -6.65 -19.13 5.01
N ILE A 186 -5.70 -18.21 4.82
CA ILE A 186 -4.59 -18.39 3.86
C ILE A 186 -3.22 -17.89 4.37
N TYR A 187 -3.06 -17.73 5.69
CA TYR A 187 -1.81 -17.27 6.30
C TYR A 187 -1.36 -15.89 5.85
N GLY A 188 -2.30 -14.99 5.57
CA GLY A 188 -2.14 -13.54 5.41
C GLY A 188 -1.72 -12.82 6.69
N VAL A 189 -1.80 -11.48 6.67
CA VAL A 189 -1.25 -10.61 7.72
C VAL A 189 -2.05 -10.71 9.02
N ASN A 190 -3.37 -10.58 8.91
CA ASN A 190 -4.28 -10.31 10.02
C ASN A 190 -5.60 -11.10 9.87
N ASP A 191 -6.32 -11.21 10.98
CA ASP A 191 -7.77 -11.38 10.96
C ASP A 191 -8.39 -10.15 11.64
N HIS A 192 -9.58 -9.73 11.23
CA HIS A 192 -10.38 -8.79 12.02
C HIS A 192 -11.88 -8.93 11.70
N GLU A 193 -12.70 -8.59 12.68
CA GLU A 193 -14.14 -8.41 12.44
C GLU A 193 -14.37 -7.16 11.60
N ALA A 194 -15.37 -7.23 10.73
CA ALA A 194 -15.69 -6.26 9.70
C ALA A 194 -14.56 -5.99 8.69
N ASP A 195 -14.93 -5.62 7.48
CA ASP A 195 -14.04 -5.11 6.46
C ASP A 195 -14.77 -4.11 5.57
N TRP A 196 -14.05 -3.06 5.15
CA TRP A 196 -14.58 -2.02 4.28
C TRP A 196 -13.63 -1.79 3.12
N GLU A 197 -14.07 -2.17 1.93
CA GLU A 197 -13.37 -1.92 0.67
C GLU A 197 -14.12 -0.89 -0.16
N GLN A 198 -13.44 -0.26 -1.12
CA GLN A 198 -14.04 0.71 -2.02
C GLN A 198 -13.56 0.59 -3.46
N VAL A 199 -14.47 0.91 -4.38
CA VAL A 199 -14.17 1.19 -5.77
C VAL A 199 -14.59 2.64 -6.05
N VAL A 200 -13.80 3.37 -6.83
CA VAL A 200 -14.18 4.71 -7.30
C VAL A 200 -14.03 4.79 -8.80
N VAL A 201 -15.11 5.12 -9.51
CA VAL A 201 -15.08 5.45 -10.94
C VAL A 201 -15.16 6.96 -11.10
N TYR A 202 -14.21 7.57 -11.80
CA TYR A 202 -14.19 9.01 -12.08
C TYR A 202 -14.64 9.27 -13.50
N LEU A 203 -15.77 9.96 -13.62
CA LEU A 203 -16.27 10.47 -14.88
C LEU A 203 -15.76 11.90 -15.07
N ALA A 204 -14.99 12.16 -16.13
CA ALA A 204 -14.54 13.50 -16.50
C ALA A 204 -15.73 14.29 -17.06
N GLU A 205 -15.99 15.46 -16.47
CA GLU A 205 -17.02 16.38 -16.97
C GLU A 205 -16.68 16.83 -18.40
N GLN A 206 -17.71 17.00 -19.22
CA GLN A 206 -17.59 17.47 -20.60
C GLN A 206 -18.30 18.82 -20.73
N THR A 207 -17.79 19.68 -21.61
CA THR A 207 -18.40 21.00 -21.87
C THR A 207 -19.78 20.86 -22.51
N ASP A 208 -19.91 19.94 -23.47
CA ASP A 208 -21.14 19.69 -24.21
C ASP A 208 -21.48 18.19 -24.22
N GLY A 209 -21.89 17.64 -23.07
CA GLY A 209 -22.33 16.24 -23.00
C GLY A 209 -22.35 15.65 -21.59
N PRO A 210 -22.78 14.37 -21.47
CA PRO A 210 -22.69 13.65 -20.21
C PRO A 210 -21.21 13.44 -19.83
N PRO A 211 -20.91 13.29 -18.53
CA PRO A 211 -19.55 13.00 -18.09
C PRO A 211 -19.13 11.60 -18.58
N VAL A 212 -17.86 11.45 -18.94
CA VAL A 212 -17.32 10.22 -19.55
C VAL A 212 -16.32 9.53 -18.62
N PRO A 213 -16.31 8.19 -18.53
CA PRO A 213 -15.40 7.50 -17.63
C PRO A 213 -13.95 7.70 -18.07
N SER A 214 -13.10 8.04 -17.11
CA SER A 214 -11.71 8.45 -17.35
C SER A 214 -10.71 7.69 -16.48
N TRP A 215 -11.08 7.42 -15.23
CA TRP A 215 -10.24 6.71 -14.28
C TRP A 215 -11.07 5.79 -13.39
N VAL A 216 -10.42 4.75 -12.88
CA VAL A 216 -10.98 3.88 -11.85
C VAL A 216 -9.92 3.62 -10.77
N VAL A 217 -10.38 3.43 -9.53
CA VAL A 217 -9.56 3.09 -8.38
C VAL A 217 -10.19 1.91 -7.64
N PHE A 218 -9.39 0.89 -7.34
CA PHE A 218 -9.74 -0.18 -6.41
C PHE A 218 -8.89 -0.01 -5.14
N SER A 219 -9.50 -0.04 -3.96
CA SER A 219 -8.73 -0.05 -2.72
C SER A 219 -7.94 -1.35 -2.57
N ALA A 220 -6.71 -1.24 -2.08
CA ALA A 220 -5.85 -2.37 -1.80
C ALA A 220 -4.98 -2.04 -0.58
N HIS A 221 -5.37 -2.54 0.60
CA HIS A 221 -4.64 -2.30 1.85
C HIS A 221 -4.42 -0.79 2.11
N ASP A 222 -3.21 -0.39 2.52
CA ASP A 222 -2.83 1.00 2.79
C ASP A 222 -2.22 1.72 1.55
N GLU A 223 -2.44 1.21 0.34
CA GLU A 223 -1.96 1.88 -0.87
C GLU A 223 -2.68 3.24 -1.08
N THR A 224 -1.98 4.21 -1.68
CA THR A 224 -2.50 5.57 -1.92
C THR A 224 -1.86 6.17 -3.18
N GLY A 225 -2.52 7.19 -3.75
CA GLY A 225 -1.95 7.99 -4.83
C GLY A 225 -1.97 7.31 -6.20
N GLU A 226 -0.88 7.47 -6.96
CA GLU A 226 -0.89 7.19 -8.41
C GLU A 226 -0.95 5.71 -8.77
N ASP A 227 -0.34 4.86 -7.94
CA ASP A 227 -0.26 3.42 -8.20
C ASP A 227 -1.63 2.73 -8.02
N LEU A 228 -2.56 3.37 -7.29
CA LEU A 228 -3.92 2.88 -7.07
C LEU A 228 -4.84 3.05 -8.28
N ARG A 229 -4.67 4.10 -9.09
CA ARG A 229 -5.60 4.41 -10.19
C ARG A 229 -5.20 3.76 -11.51
N ARG A 230 -6.18 3.38 -12.32
CA ARG A 230 -5.99 2.99 -13.73
C ARG A 230 -6.80 3.93 -14.61
N ARG A 231 -6.27 4.21 -15.80
CA ARG A 231 -7.06 4.89 -16.83
C ARG A 231 -8.16 3.95 -17.31
N TRP A 232 -9.24 4.53 -17.80
CA TRP A 232 -10.35 3.73 -18.34
C TRP A 232 -9.96 2.90 -19.57
N ASP A 233 -8.97 3.36 -20.33
CA ASP A 233 -8.40 2.68 -21.50
C ASP A 233 -7.19 1.78 -21.17
N ASP A 234 -6.94 1.51 -19.90
CA ASP A 234 -5.80 0.68 -19.48
C ASP A 234 -6.01 -0.77 -19.94
N PRO A 235 -5.06 -1.38 -20.66
CA PRO A 235 -5.19 -2.77 -21.12
C PRO A 235 -5.22 -3.82 -19.99
N ASP A 236 -4.79 -3.46 -18.77
CA ASP A 236 -4.92 -4.32 -17.59
C ASP A 236 -6.32 -4.25 -16.97
N LEU A 237 -7.10 -3.20 -17.28
CA LEU A 237 -8.46 -3.05 -16.78
C LEU A 237 -9.42 -3.94 -17.59
N THR A 238 -10.08 -4.87 -16.90
CA THR A 238 -11.14 -5.66 -17.53
C THR A 238 -12.48 -4.95 -17.35
N LEU A 239 -13.16 -4.67 -18.45
CA LEU A 239 -14.51 -4.11 -18.48
C LEU A 239 -15.51 -5.14 -19.05
N VAL A 240 -16.69 -5.24 -18.45
CA VAL A 240 -17.85 -5.97 -19.01
C VAL A 240 -18.95 -4.95 -19.27
N GLY A 241 -19.10 -4.52 -20.52
CA GLY A 241 -19.83 -3.27 -20.80
C GLY A 241 -19.07 -2.09 -20.17
N ASP A 242 -19.78 -1.26 -19.42
CA ASP A 242 -19.20 -0.13 -18.67
C ASP A 242 -18.88 -0.48 -17.20
N HIS A 243 -18.91 -1.78 -16.85
CA HIS A 243 -18.70 -2.26 -15.49
C HIS A 243 -17.25 -2.74 -15.28
N PRO A 244 -16.46 -2.09 -14.41
CA PRO A 244 -15.10 -2.50 -14.12
C PRO A 244 -15.06 -3.79 -13.28
N VAL A 245 -14.20 -4.73 -13.66
CA VAL A 245 -14.02 -6.00 -12.96
C VAL A 245 -12.91 -5.88 -11.92
N VAL A 246 -13.27 -6.12 -10.66
CA VAL A 246 -12.36 -6.18 -9.51
C VAL A 246 -12.10 -7.65 -9.17
N PHE A 247 -10.84 -8.04 -9.07
CA PHE A 247 -10.48 -9.35 -8.51
C PHE A 247 -10.19 -9.19 -7.01
N ALA A 248 -11.10 -9.65 -6.16
CA ALA A 248 -10.97 -9.50 -4.71
C ALA A 248 -9.96 -10.52 -4.14
N GLY A 249 -9.08 -10.04 -3.26
CA GLY A 249 -8.16 -10.84 -2.48
C GLY A 249 -8.91 -11.78 -1.54
N LEU A 250 -8.56 -13.07 -1.54
CA LEU A 250 -9.22 -14.06 -0.68
C LEU A 250 -9.02 -13.70 0.81
N GLY A 251 -10.12 -13.42 1.50
CA GLY A 251 -10.16 -13.08 2.91
C GLY A 251 -9.68 -11.68 3.28
N SER A 252 -8.79 -11.07 2.48
CA SER A 252 -8.39 -9.66 2.64
C SER A 252 -9.29 -8.67 1.92
N HIS A 253 -10.06 -9.13 0.94
CA HIS A 253 -10.97 -8.36 0.06
C HIS A 253 -10.35 -7.25 -0.79
N SER A 254 -9.07 -6.92 -0.59
CA SER A 254 -8.24 -6.05 -1.42
C SER A 254 -8.50 -6.22 -2.92
N GLY A 255 -8.67 -5.13 -3.64
CA GLY A 255 -8.95 -5.13 -5.08
C GLY A 255 -7.69 -5.24 -5.95
N ALA A 256 -7.71 -6.13 -6.93
CA ALA A 256 -6.70 -6.21 -7.98
C ALA A 256 -7.30 -5.99 -9.37
N TYR A 257 -6.52 -5.34 -10.24
CA TYR A 257 -6.88 -5.09 -11.65
C TYR A 257 -6.69 -6.32 -12.54
N VAL A 258 -5.68 -7.13 -12.24
CA VAL A 258 -5.34 -8.32 -13.02
C VAL A 258 -5.58 -9.56 -12.16
N GLN A 259 -6.09 -10.62 -12.76
CA GLN A 259 -6.22 -11.89 -12.07
C GLN A 259 -4.86 -12.50 -11.72
N GLY A 260 -4.69 -13.00 -10.50
CA GLY A 260 -3.52 -13.80 -10.14
C GLY A 260 -3.18 -13.84 -8.66
N GLU A 261 -1.92 -14.14 -8.36
CA GLU A 261 -1.40 -14.23 -7.01
C GLU A 261 -0.33 -13.17 -6.79
N TYR A 262 -0.51 -12.33 -5.79
CA TYR A 262 0.32 -11.16 -5.54
C TYR A 262 1.19 -11.37 -4.30
N LEU A 263 2.43 -10.88 -4.36
CA LEU A 263 3.34 -10.91 -3.21
C LEU A 263 3.29 -9.55 -2.51
N THR A 264 2.46 -9.45 -1.50
CA THR A 264 2.32 -8.25 -0.69
C THR A 264 3.30 -8.29 0.48
N SER A 265 3.92 -7.16 0.80
CA SER A 265 4.80 -7.03 1.96
C SER A 265 4.28 -5.95 2.90
N PHE A 266 4.10 -6.30 4.18
CA PHE A 266 3.82 -5.31 5.21
C PHE A 266 5.14 -4.83 5.83
N ASP A 267 5.40 -3.51 5.77
CA ASP A 267 6.57 -2.86 6.39
C ASP A 267 6.16 -2.23 7.74
N PRO A 268 6.45 -2.86 8.89
CA PRO A 268 6.03 -2.33 10.18
C PRO A 268 6.69 -0.96 10.44
N PRO A 269 5.92 0.07 10.81
CA PRO A 269 6.44 1.43 11.04
C PRO A 269 7.65 1.47 11.98
N ALA A 270 7.62 0.65 13.03
CA ALA A 270 8.66 0.56 14.05
C ALA A 270 10.07 0.20 13.52
N PHE A 271 10.17 -0.43 12.33
CA PHE A 271 11.44 -0.92 11.79
C PHE A 271 11.85 -0.30 10.44
N LYS A 272 11.08 0.66 9.91
CA LYS A 272 11.33 1.29 8.59
C LYS A 272 12.77 1.79 8.41
N GLY A 273 13.36 2.41 9.44
CA GLY A 273 14.72 2.97 9.39
C GLY A 273 15.86 1.93 9.39
N PHE A 274 15.66 0.79 10.06
CA PHE A 274 16.61 -0.33 10.05
C PHE A 274 16.51 -1.12 8.73
N ILE A 275 15.28 -1.40 8.30
CA ILE A 275 14.97 -2.11 7.05
C ILE A 275 15.52 -1.35 5.82
N ARG A 276 15.41 -0.01 5.79
CA ARG A 276 15.96 0.78 4.67
C ARG A 276 17.48 0.71 4.57
N ARG A 277 18.19 0.65 5.70
CA ARG A 277 19.66 0.51 5.73
C ARG A 277 20.11 -0.89 5.36
N SER A 278 19.44 -1.92 5.87
CA SER A 278 19.75 -3.31 5.48
C SER A 278 19.56 -3.52 3.98
N ARG A 279 18.51 -2.93 3.36
CA ARG A 279 18.20 -3.01 1.92
C ARG A 279 19.39 -2.71 1.00
N LYS A 280 20.27 -1.76 1.34
CA LYS A 280 21.47 -1.43 0.54
C LYS A 280 22.50 -2.56 0.58
N ILE A 281 22.71 -3.15 1.76
CA ILE A 281 23.66 -4.25 2.00
C ILE A 281 23.10 -5.55 1.41
N THR A 282 21.81 -5.83 1.60
CA THR A 282 21.14 -7.03 1.11
C THR A 282 21.10 -7.08 -0.42
N ARG A 283 20.83 -5.96 -1.10
CA ARG A 283 20.88 -5.87 -2.57
C ARG A 283 22.27 -6.11 -3.15
N TRP A 284 23.33 -5.90 -2.36
CA TRP A 284 24.70 -6.18 -2.76
C TRP A 284 25.06 -7.66 -2.56
N LEU A 285 24.67 -8.25 -1.42
CA LEU A 285 24.99 -9.65 -1.07
C LEU A 285 24.04 -10.70 -1.69
N LEU A 286 22.78 -10.36 -1.96
CA LEU A 286 21.73 -11.28 -2.42
C LEU A 286 21.12 -10.78 -3.74
N PRO A 287 21.73 -11.07 -4.90
CA PRO A 287 21.30 -10.55 -6.20
C PRO A 287 19.85 -10.85 -6.58
N TRP A 288 19.28 -11.96 -6.09
CA TRP A 288 17.90 -12.38 -6.34
C TRP A 288 16.86 -11.65 -5.49
N SER A 289 17.29 -10.82 -4.52
CA SER A 289 16.39 -9.86 -3.85
C SER A 289 16.06 -8.64 -4.73
N ARG A 290 16.71 -8.52 -5.91
CA ARG A 290 16.46 -7.44 -6.88
C ARG A 290 15.25 -7.72 -7.78
N ASP A 291 14.95 -8.99 -8.04
CA ASP A 291 13.88 -9.40 -8.96
C ASP A 291 12.48 -9.28 -8.32
N ASN A 292 12.42 -9.23 -6.97
CA ASN A 292 11.19 -8.96 -6.22
C ASN A 292 11.14 -7.48 -5.80
N ALA A 293 11.30 -6.55 -6.75
CA ALA A 293 11.24 -5.10 -6.47
C ALA A 293 9.92 -4.67 -5.80
N GLN A 294 8.84 -5.44 -6.02
CA GLN A 294 7.49 -5.20 -5.48
C GLN A 294 7.30 -5.72 -4.05
N ALA A 295 8.08 -6.71 -3.61
CA ALA A 295 8.08 -7.13 -2.22
C ALA A 295 9.15 -6.32 -1.47
N GLY A 296 8.70 -5.39 -0.62
CA GLY A 296 9.55 -4.84 0.43
C GLY A 296 10.21 -5.94 1.27
N VAL A 297 11.17 -5.55 2.10
CA VAL A 297 11.81 -6.46 3.08
C VAL A 297 10.84 -6.72 4.27
N GLY A 298 9.58 -6.34 4.12
CA GLY A 298 8.48 -6.68 5.00
C GLY A 298 8.14 -8.17 5.00
N ILE A 299 7.20 -8.52 5.87
CA ILE A 299 6.76 -9.91 6.02
C ILE A 299 5.96 -10.28 4.76
N PRO A 300 6.35 -11.33 4.03
CA PRO A 300 5.80 -11.61 2.70
C PRO A 300 4.50 -12.40 2.80
N TYR A 301 3.40 -11.90 2.28
CA TYR A 301 2.12 -12.58 2.22
C TYR A 301 1.70 -12.78 0.77
N ILE A 302 0.95 -13.85 0.49
CA ILE A 302 0.34 -14.02 -0.82
C ILE A 302 -1.09 -13.54 -0.71
N ASP A 303 -1.42 -12.56 -1.53
CA ASP A 303 -2.77 -12.13 -1.77
C ASP A 303 -3.30 -12.84 -3.03
N TYR A 304 -4.44 -13.52 -2.92
CA TYR A 304 -4.96 -14.35 -4.01
C TYR A 304 -6.17 -13.66 -4.61
N ALA A 305 -6.00 -13.12 -5.80
CA ALA A 305 -7.04 -12.43 -6.54
C ALA A 305 -7.29 -13.18 -7.86
N ARG A 306 -7.65 -14.47 -7.78
CA ARG A 306 -7.81 -15.33 -8.97
C ARG A 306 -9.13 -15.11 -9.70
N GLY A 307 -10.18 -14.68 -8.97
CA GLY A 307 -11.52 -14.52 -9.53
C GLY A 307 -12.14 -15.81 -10.04
N ASP A 308 -11.74 -16.97 -9.52
CA ASP A 308 -12.18 -18.31 -9.94
C ASP A 308 -13.40 -18.84 -9.18
N GLY A 309 -14.02 -17.99 -8.35
CA GLY A 309 -15.20 -18.30 -7.54
C GLY A 309 -16.43 -17.52 -7.97
N VAL A 310 -17.23 -17.15 -6.98
CA VAL A 310 -18.48 -16.40 -7.17
C VAL A 310 -18.17 -14.98 -7.66
N ALA A 311 -19.01 -14.44 -8.54
CA ALA A 311 -18.99 -13.04 -8.93
C ALA A 311 -20.26 -12.32 -8.44
N VAL A 312 -20.10 -11.07 -7.99
CA VAL A 312 -21.20 -10.19 -7.60
C VAL A 312 -21.17 -8.95 -8.49
N GLY A 313 -22.32 -8.59 -9.06
CA GLY A 313 -22.50 -7.37 -9.84
C GLY A 313 -23.36 -7.53 -11.09
N PRO A 314 -23.37 -6.51 -11.97
CA PRO A 314 -24.23 -6.50 -13.14
C PRO A 314 -24.00 -7.70 -14.06
N GLY A 315 -25.10 -8.35 -14.45
CA GLY A 315 -25.09 -9.55 -15.31
C GLY A 315 -24.48 -10.81 -14.68
N GLN A 316 -24.17 -10.81 -13.38
CA GLN A 316 -23.71 -11.99 -12.64
C GLN A 316 -24.87 -12.70 -11.94
N ASP A 317 -24.64 -13.92 -11.46
CA ASP A 317 -25.63 -14.71 -10.69
C ASP A 317 -26.11 -13.98 -9.42
N ARG A 318 -25.27 -13.10 -8.86
CA ARG A 318 -25.54 -12.32 -7.66
C ARG A 318 -25.51 -10.83 -8.01
N PRO A 319 -26.67 -10.15 -8.14
CA PRO A 319 -26.71 -8.73 -8.44
C PRO A 319 -26.42 -7.89 -7.19
N TRP A 320 -26.09 -6.61 -7.41
CA TRP A 320 -26.01 -5.63 -6.34
C TRP A 320 -27.40 -5.14 -5.91
N THR A 321 -27.45 -4.60 -4.69
CA THR A 321 -28.47 -3.63 -4.30
C THR A 321 -27.80 -2.29 -3.94
N CYS A 322 -28.16 -1.22 -4.63
CA CYS A 322 -27.64 0.11 -4.31
C CYS A 322 -28.25 0.63 -3.00
N VAL A 323 -27.40 1.04 -2.07
CA VAL A 323 -27.78 1.84 -0.89
C VAL A 323 -27.07 3.19 -0.98
N LEU A 324 -27.83 4.27 -1.16
CA LEU A 324 -27.22 5.60 -1.17
C LEU A 324 -26.75 6.00 0.23
N ILE A 325 -25.53 6.55 0.32
CA ILE A 325 -25.00 7.19 1.50
C ILE A 325 -24.37 8.53 1.17
N ASP A 326 -24.41 9.45 2.12
CA ASP A 326 -23.93 10.82 1.99
C ASP A 326 -23.45 11.37 3.33
N ASP A 327 -23.21 12.69 3.37
CA ASP A 327 -22.76 13.39 4.56
C ASP A 327 -23.85 13.51 5.65
N ASP A 328 -25.13 13.32 5.29
CA ASP A 328 -26.30 13.46 6.15
C ASP A 328 -26.84 12.10 6.65
N THR A 329 -26.30 10.99 6.13
CA THR A 329 -26.66 9.63 6.55
C THR A 329 -26.30 9.42 8.03
N PRO A 330 -27.28 9.20 8.94
CA PRO A 330 -27.05 9.34 10.38
C PRO A 330 -25.96 8.43 10.95
N TRP A 331 -25.96 7.15 10.59
CA TRP A 331 -24.97 6.19 11.09
C TRP A 331 -23.58 6.43 10.49
N VAL A 332 -23.48 7.00 9.29
CA VAL A 332 -22.21 7.35 8.64
C VAL A 332 -21.58 8.55 9.33
N PHE A 333 -22.39 9.55 9.68
CA PHE A 333 -21.91 10.78 10.33
C PHE A 333 -21.69 10.62 11.83
N HIS A 334 -22.65 10.05 12.55
CA HIS A 334 -22.61 10.05 14.00
C HIS A 334 -21.75 8.93 14.60
N TYR A 335 -21.52 7.82 13.88
CA TYR A 335 -20.71 6.72 14.39
C TYR A 335 -19.25 6.78 13.91
N GLN A 336 -18.37 7.23 14.81
CA GLN A 336 -16.91 7.36 14.58
C GLN A 336 -16.10 6.14 15.09
N GLY A 337 -16.79 5.13 15.62
CA GLY A 337 -16.17 3.94 16.21
C GLY A 337 -15.70 2.90 15.19
N LEU A 338 -15.17 1.79 15.72
CA LEU A 338 -14.75 0.65 14.90
C LEU A 338 -15.93 -0.27 14.58
N TRP A 339 -16.01 -0.73 13.35
CA TRP A 339 -17.04 -1.65 12.86
C TRP A 339 -16.80 -3.12 13.22
N GLY A 340 -15.68 -3.40 13.89
CA GLY A 340 -15.35 -4.71 14.44
C GLY A 340 -14.49 -4.60 15.69
N ASN A 341 -14.28 -5.75 16.34
CA ASN A 341 -13.68 -5.82 17.66
C ASN A 341 -12.34 -5.06 17.79
N ASP A 342 -12.19 -4.31 18.88
CA ASP A 342 -10.93 -3.68 19.25
C ASP A 342 -10.06 -4.63 20.09
N THR A 343 -9.15 -5.34 19.42
CA THR A 343 -8.18 -6.27 20.05
C THR A 343 -7.09 -5.57 20.86
N ALA A 344 -7.06 -4.23 20.87
CA ALA A 344 -5.97 -3.42 21.43
C ALA A 344 -4.58 -3.75 20.84
N ASP A 345 -4.53 -4.25 19.61
CA ASP A 345 -3.27 -4.45 18.88
C ASP A 345 -2.61 -3.10 18.56
N PRO A 346 -1.40 -2.81 19.10
CA PRO A 346 -0.71 -1.55 18.86
C PRO A 346 -0.25 -1.37 17.41
N LEU A 347 -0.18 -2.44 16.60
CA LEU A 347 0.08 -2.32 15.17
C LEU A 347 -1.19 -2.06 14.34
N GLY A 348 -2.37 -2.23 14.93
CA GLY A 348 -3.67 -1.96 14.31
C GLY A 348 -4.15 -3.02 13.31
N GLY A 349 -3.33 -3.99 12.92
CA GLY A 349 -3.68 -4.98 11.91
C GLY A 349 -4.83 -5.88 12.35
N GLU A 350 -4.88 -6.26 13.62
CA GLU A 350 -5.94 -7.13 14.17
C GLU A 350 -7.11 -6.34 14.80
N ARG A 351 -7.16 -5.01 14.61
CA ARG A 351 -8.28 -4.16 15.06
C ARG A 351 -9.27 -4.02 13.93
N GLY A 352 -10.57 -4.10 14.24
CA GLY A 352 -11.63 -3.80 13.27
C GLY A 352 -11.40 -2.45 12.57
N PRO A 353 -11.84 -2.31 11.31
CA PRO A 353 -11.76 -1.03 10.61
C PRO A 353 -12.75 -0.04 11.22
N ALA A 354 -12.54 1.25 11.00
CA ALA A 354 -13.60 2.25 11.19
C ALA A 354 -14.54 2.26 9.97
N GLY A 355 -15.63 3.02 10.03
CA GLY A 355 -16.61 3.11 8.94
C GLY A 355 -16.07 3.81 7.68
N PRO A 356 -16.93 4.01 6.65
CA PRO A 356 -16.52 4.61 5.39
C PRO A 356 -16.04 6.07 5.53
N ARG A 357 -16.56 6.81 6.50
CA ARG A 357 -16.23 8.24 6.72
C ARG A 357 -15.00 8.47 7.61
N TYR A 358 -14.73 7.60 8.56
CA TYR A 358 -13.74 7.83 9.62
C TYR A 358 -12.60 6.83 9.61
N GLU A 359 -11.41 7.29 9.99
CA GLU A 359 -10.24 6.47 10.32
C GLU A 359 -10.39 5.87 11.71
N ARG A 360 -9.55 4.88 12.06
CA ARG A 360 -9.50 4.29 13.42
C ARG A 360 -9.20 5.32 14.53
N SER A 361 -8.68 6.50 14.17
CA SER A 361 -8.43 7.63 15.07
C SER A 361 -9.65 8.53 15.28
N GLY A 362 -10.72 8.37 14.50
CA GLY A 362 -11.85 9.29 14.41
C GLY A 362 -11.64 10.47 13.46
N ALA A 363 -10.45 10.61 12.85
CA ALA A 363 -10.24 11.59 11.78
C ALA A 363 -11.06 11.24 10.54
N VAL A 364 -11.47 12.22 9.75
CA VAL A 364 -12.15 11.98 8.46
C VAL A 364 -11.17 11.31 7.51
N ARG A 365 -11.61 10.22 6.86
CA ARG A 365 -10.82 9.50 5.86
C ARG A 365 -10.52 10.43 4.68
N GLN A 366 -9.31 10.34 4.15
CA GLN A 366 -8.93 11.07 2.93
C GLN A 366 -9.88 10.81 1.75
N PRO A 367 -10.27 9.56 1.41
CA PRO A 367 -11.25 9.30 0.34
C PRO A 367 -12.65 9.89 0.59
N TRP A 368 -12.98 10.27 1.83
CA TRP A 368 -14.23 10.95 2.14
C TRP A 368 -14.11 12.47 1.96
N GLY A 369 -13.01 13.06 2.46
CA GLY A 369 -12.78 14.52 2.48
C GLY A 369 -12.13 15.12 1.23
N ASP A 370 -11.30 14.35 0.52
CA ASP A 370 -10.63 14.76 -0.72
C ASP A 370 -10.47 13.55 -1.66
N ILE A 371 -11.59 13.13 -2.26
CA ILE A 371 -11.64 11.92 -3.10
C ILE A 371 -10.77 12.04 -4.35
N VAL A 372 -10.59 13.24 -4.90
CA VAL A 372 -9.76 13.49 -6.09
C VAL A 372 -8.28 13.55 -5.72
N GLY A 373 -7.92 14.14 -4.57
CA GLY A 373 -6.55 14.17 -4.10
C GLY A 373 -6.06 12.82 -3.57
N TRP A 374 -6.93 12.03 -2.95
CA TRP A 374 -6.62 10.68 -2.48
C TRP A 374 -6.12 9.76 -3.60
N SER A 375 -6.74 9.83 -4.78
CA SER A 375 -6.32 9.08 -5.98
C SER A 375 -5.20 9.76 -6.77
N GLY A 376 -4.73 10.92 -6.30
CA GLY A 376 -3.70 11.71 -6.96
C GLY A 376 -4.14 12.37 -8.27
N LEU A 377 -5.46 12.55 -8.47
CA LEU A 377 -6.06 13.18 -9.65
C LEU A 377 -6.11 14.71 -9.56
N SER A 378 -5.86 15.33 -8.40
CA SER A 378 -5.90 16.81 -8.28
C SER A 378 -4.89 17.55 -9.15
N LYS A 379 -3.89 16.83 -9.68
CA LYS A 379 -2.89 17.34 -10.62
C LYS A 379 -3.14 16.93 -12.09
N VAL A 380 -4.22 16.19 -12.34
CA VAL A 380 -4.57 15.62 -13.64
C VAL A 380 -5.80 16.35 -14.14
N ALA A 381 -5.67 17.06 -15.26
CA ALA A 381 -6.81 17.69 -15.90
C ALA A 381 -7.81 16.63 -16.38
N PRO A 382 -9.12 16.84 -16.21
CA PRO A 382 -10.15 15.84 -16.54
C PRO A 382 -10.26 15.57 -18.04
N ASN A 383 -9.98 16.57 -18.87
CA ASN A 383 -10.01 16.46 -20.32
C ASN A 383 -9.05 17.49 -20.97
N HIS A 384 -8.86 17.40 -22.28
CA HIS A 384 -7.96 18.27 -23.03
C HIS A 384 -8.37 19.76 -22.99
N GLU A 385 -9.66 20.05 -22.95
CA GLU A 385 -10.16 21.43 -22.90
C GLU A 385 -9.82 22.09 -21.55
N ALA A 386 -10.09 21.39 -20.45
CA ALA A 386 -9.71 21.79 -19.11
C ALA A 386 -8.19 21.92 -18.97
N ALA A 387 -7.41 21.02 -19.59
CA ALA A 387 -5.95 21.13 -19.62
C ALA A 387 -5.49 22.43 -20.30
N ASN A 388 -6.06 22.74 -21.47
CA ASN A 388 -5.74 23.97 -22.21
C ASN A 388 -6.14 25.22 -21.42
N GLU A 389 -7.29 25.20 -20.75
CA GLU A 389 -7.74 26.30 -19.92
C GLU A 389 -6.83 26.53 -18.70
N LEU A 390 -6.40 25.47 -18.03
CA LEU A 390 -5.42 25.56 -16.95
C LEU A 390 -4.07 26.13 -17.43
N ILE A 391 -3.63 25.75 -18.63
CA ILE A 391 -2.42 26.30 -19.25
C ILE A 391 -2.59 27.80 -19.53
N ARG A 392 -3.72 28.23 -20.10
CA ARG A 392 -4.01 29.66 -20.34
C ARG A 392 -3.98 30.47 -19.05
N ARG A 393 -4.66 30.00 -18.00
CA ARG A 393 -4.62 30.65 -16.67
C ARG A 393 -3.21 30.75 -16.11
N ARG A 394 -2.38 29.71 -16.27
CA ARG A 394 -0.97 29.77 -15.83
C ARG A 394 -0.15 30.74 -16.68
N LEU A 395 -0.44 30.88 -17.97
CA LEU A 395 0.21 31.89 -18.83
C LEU A 395 -0.12 33.31 -18.37
N ASP A 396 -1.39 33.60 -18.05
CA ASP A 396 -1.80 34.92 -17.54
C ASP A 396 -1.05 35.26 -16.23
N LEU A 397 -0.97 34.30 -15.30
CA LEU A 397 -0.20 34.47 -14.06
C LEU A 397 1.30 34.67 -14.31
N LEU A 398 1.87 33.99 -15.31
CA LEU A 398 3.28 34.14 -15.67
C LEU A 398 3.56 35.49 -16.33
N ASP A 399 2.61 36.06 -17.08
CA ASP A 399 2.73 37.41 -17.64
C ASP A 399 2.81 38.47 -16.54
N ASP A 400 1.97 38.33 -15.50
CA ASP A 400 2.03 39.18 -14.31
C ASP A 400 3.35 38.97 -13.54
N GLU A 401 3.77 37.72 -13.33
CA GLU A 401 4.99 37.36 -12.61
C GLU A 401 6.25 37.90 -13.30
N VAL A 402 6.34 37.78 -14.63
CA VAL A 402 7.45 38.32 -15.43
C VAL A 402 7.49 39.85 -15.35
N THR A 403 6.34 40.51 -15.41
CA THR A 403 6.23 41.97 -15.34
C THR A 403 6.62 42.49 -13.95
N HIS A 404 6.16 41.80 -12.90
CA HIS A 404 6.51 42.11 -11.51
C HIS A 404 8.02 41.97 -11.26
N LEU A 405 8.61 40.82 -11.63
CA LEU A 405 10.04 40.57 -11.47
C LEU A 405 10.90 41.54 -12.28
N ALA A 406 10.45 41.97 -13.46
CA ALA A 406 11.14 42.99 -14.25
C ALA A 406 11.16 44.36 -13.54
N THR A 407 10.01 44.77 -12.99
CA THR A 407 9.88 46.01 -12.23
C THR A 407 10.74 45.99 -10.97
N GLU A 408 10.70 44.89 -10.22
CA GLU A 408 11.49 44.73 -8.99
C GLU A 408 13.00 44.70 -9.29
N TYR A 409 13.41 44.00 -10.34
CA TYR A 409 14.80 43.96 -10.80
C TYR A 409 15.30 45.38 -11.13
N GLU A 410 14.57 46.16 -11.93
CA GLU A 410 15.01 47.52 -12.30
C GLU A 410 15.00 48.49 -11.11
N ALA A 411 14.02 48.39 -10.20
CA ALA A 411 14.00 49.18 -8.97
C ALA A 411 15.20 48.86 -8.07
N ARG A 412 15.49 47.56 -7.86
CA ARG A 412 16.63 47.12 -7.04
C ARG A 412 17.95 47.51 -7.68
N ARG A 413 18.09 47.31 -8.98
CA ARG A 413 19.28 47.72 -9.76
C ARG A 413 19.52 49.23 -9.67
N THR A 414 18.46 50.04 -9.77
CA THR A 414 18.56 51.50 -9.65
C THR A 414 19.02 51.90 -8.26
N LYS A 415 18.48 51.28 -7.20
CA LYS A 415 18.93 51.51 -5.82
C LYS A 415 20.41 51.16 -5.64
N LEU A 416 20.84 49.96 -6.04
CA LEU A 416 22.24 49.55 -5.89
C LEU A 416 23.20 50.47 -6.67
N ARG A 417 22.77 50.96 -7.85
CA ARG A 417 23.53 51.95 -8.61
C ARG A 417 23.59 53.30 -7.91
N ALA A 418 22.52 53.75 -7.28
CA ALA A 418 22.50 55.00 -6.51
C ALA A 418 23.37 54.90 -5.24
N ASP A 419 23.30 53.77 -4.54
CA ASP A 419 24.16 53.47 -3.38
C ASP A 419 25.64 53.50 -3.81
N ALA A 420 26.01 52.77 -4.88
CA ALA A 420 27.36 52.79 -5.42
C ALA A 420 27.81 54.20 -5.88
N ALA A 421 26.94 54.95 -6.56
CA ALA A 421 27.24 56.31 -7.04
C ALA A 421 27.37 57.34 -5.91
N SER A 422 26.71 57.11 -4.77
CA SER A 422 26.80 57.96 -3.57
C SER A 422 27.95 57.57 -2.63
N GLY A 423 28.76 56.57 -3.00
CA GLY A 423 29.91 56.11 -2.22
C GLY A 423 29.57 55.08 -1.13
N VAL A 424 28.34 54.57 -1.10
CA VAL A 424 27.94 53.44 -0.23
C VAL A 424 28.44 52.13 -0.86
N ALA A 425 29.10 51.29 -0.06
CA ALA A 425 29.58 49.99 -0.53
C ALA A 425 28.42 49.01 -0.74
N VAL A 426 28.25 48.53 -1.97
CA VAL A 426 27.32 47.45 -2.30
C VAL A 426 27.94 46.11 -1.87
N THR A 427 27.18 45.31 -1.13
CA THR A 427 27.66 44.02 -0.63
C THR A 427 27.48 42.90 -1.66
N PRO A 428 28.32 41.83 -1.62
CA PRO A 428 28.12 40.65 -2.46
C PRO A 428 26.75 39.98 -2.28
N SER A 429 26.14 40.10 -1.08
CA SER A 429 24.79 39.58 -0.83
C SER A 429 23.73 40.35 -1.60
N GLN A 430 23.85 41.68 -1.70
CA GLN A 430 22.93 42.52 -2.46
C GLN A 430 23.03 42.26 -3.97
N GLU A 431 24.24 42.02 -4.48
CA GLU A 431 24.44 41.59 -5.87
C GLU A 431 23.85 40.20 -6.12
N ALA A 432 24.05 39.26 -5.18
CA ALA A 432 23.47 37.93 -5.27
C ALA A 432 21.93 37.95 -5.28
N GLU A 433 21.29 38.80 -4.48
CA GLU A 433 19.84 39.03 -4.52
C GLU A 433 19.37 39.55 -5.89
N LEU A 434 20.09 40.51 -6.46
CA LEU A 434 19.77 41.04 -7.80
C LEU A 434 19.94 39.96 -8.89
N HIS A 435 20.98 39.12 -8.79
CA HIS A 435 21.18 37.98 -9.68
C HIS A 435 20.09 36.91 -9.52
N ALA A 436 19.61 36.67 -8.30
CA ALA A 436 18.49 35.77 -8.05
C ALA A 436 17.21 36.28 -8.74
N LEU A 437 16.86 37.56 -8.58
CA LEU A 437 15.73 38.18 -9.29
C LEU A 437 15.84 38.05 -10.81
N ALA A 438 17.04 38.28 -11.36
CA ALA A 438 17.28 38.10 -12.79
C ALA A 438 17.09 36.64 -13.25
N SER A 439 17.57 35.67 -12.45
CA SER A 439 17.42 34.24 -12.71
C SER A 439 15.95 33.82 -12.66
N ASP A 440 15.20 34.27 -11.66
CA ASP A 440 13.80 33.93 -11.49
C ASP A 440 12.93 34.52 -12.60
N ARG A 441 13.22 35.76 -13.05
CA ARG A 441 12.58 36.36 -14.22
C ARG A 441 12.79 35.51 -15.49
N VAL A 442 14.01 35.01 -15.70
CA VAL A 442 14.32 34.14 -16.85
C VAL A 442 13.58 32.80 -16.74
N LYS A 443 13.56 32.19 -15.54
CA LYS A 443 12.81 30.93 -15.31
C LYS A 443 11.33 31.09 -15.63
N ALA A 444 10.69 32.17 -15.17
CA ALA A 444 9.28 32.47 -15.44
C ALA A 444 9.03 32.68 -16.94
N ALA A 445 9.87 33.48 -17.61
CA ALA A 445 9.77 33.69 -19.06
C ALA A 445 9.99 32.40 -19.88
N ASP A 446 10.90 31.53 -19.44
CA ASP A 446 11.13 30.22 -20.06
C ASP A 446 9.95 29.27 -19.84
N GLU A 447 9.34 29.28 -18.65
CA GLU A 447 8.12 28.51 -18.37
C GLU A 447 6.97 28.96 -19.26
N ARG A 448 6.77 30.28 -19.38
CA ARG A 448 5.77 30.87 -20.27
C ARG A 448 5.95 30.41 -21.70
N ARG A 449 7.17 30.49 -22.26
CA ARG A 449 7.47 30.02 -23.62
C ARG A 449 7.20 28.53 -23.80
N ARG A 450 7.54 27.70 -22.81
CA ARG A 450 7.23 26.25 -22.85
C ARG A 450 5.73 26.00 -22.88
N LEU A 451 4.95 26.70 -22.08
CA LEU A 451 3.50 26.55 -22.02
C LEU A 451 2.79 27.05 -23.29
N GLU A 452 3.23 28.17 -23.85
CA GLU A 452 2.75 28.70 -25.13
C GLU A 452 3.01 27.72 -26.29
N THR A 453 4.20 27.10 -26.29
CA THR A 453 4.52 26.03 -27.24
C THR A 453 3.60 24.82 -27.06
N ARG A 454 3.25 24.44 -25.82
CA ARG A 454 2.35 23.30 -25.56
C ARG A 454 0.92 23.54 -26.02
N LEU A 455 0.44 24.78 -26.01
CA LEU A 455 -0.90 25.10 -26.54
C LEU A 455 -0.97 24.95 -28.07
N THR A 456 0.13 25.23 -28.76
CA THR A 456 0.20 25.16 -30.23
C THR A 456 0.63 23.79 -30.74
N ALA A 457 1.48 23.10 -29.98
CA ALA A 457 1.98 21.77 -30.24
C ALA A 457 1.87 20.91 -28.96
N PRO A 458 0.72 20.25 -28.72
CA PRO A 458 0.53 19.44 -27.52
C PRO A 458 1.53 18.28 -27.48
N PRO A 459 1.99 17.87 -26.29
CA PRO A 459 2.84 16.70 -26.15
C PRO A 459 2.10 15.43 -26.62
N PRO A 460 2.85 14.37 -26.99
CA PRO A 460 2.23 13.07 -27.23
C PRO A 460 1.47 12.64 -25.98
N GLU A 461 0.31 12.01 -26.20
CA GLU A 461 -0.51 11.54 -25.10
C GLU A 461 0.27 10.47 -24.32
N PRO A 462 0.38 10.60 -22.98
CA PRO A 462 1.06 9.59 -22.17
C PRO A 462 0.32 8.27 -22.27
N GLY A 463 1.06 7.16 -22.23
CA GLY A 463 0.49 5.82 -22.19
C GLY A 463 -0.30 5.57 -20.90
N PRO A 464 -1.22 4.57 -20.89
CA PRO A 464 -2.01 4.23 -19.71
C PRO A 464 -1.22 3.90 -18.44
N HIS A 465 0.04 3.46 -18.58
CA HIS A 465 0.91 3.06 -17.47
C HIS A 465 1.95 4.11 -17.07
N ASP A 466 2.06 5.24 -17.79
CA ASP A 466 3.17 6.18 -17.60
C ASP A 466 3.15 6.87 -16.22
N HIS A 467 1.98 6.96 -15.57
CA HIS A 467 1.85 7.50 -14.21
C HIS A 467 2.19 6.49 -13.12
N LEU A 468 2.30 5.19 -13.44
CA LEU A 468 2.54 4.14 -12.46
C LEU A 468 4.03 4.09 -12.10
N ARG A 469 4.33 4.31 -10.82
CA ARG A 469 5.68 4.11 -10.25
C ARG A 469 5.92 2.64 -9.95
N HIS A 470 4.87 1.96 -9.48
CA HIS A 470 4.89 0.54 -9.15
C HIS A 470 3.64 -0.13 -9.73
N ARG A 471 3.74 -0.63 -10.97
CA ARG A 471 2.67 -1.43 -11.57
C ARG A 471 2.59 -2.79 -10.86
N HIS A 472 1.61 -2.95 -9.96
CA HIS A 472 1.40 -4.19 -9.20
C HIS A 472 0.94 -5.31 -10.14
N LEU A 473 1.77 -6.34 -10.30
CA LEU A 473 1.53 -7.45 -11.23
C LEU A 473 1.54 -8.79 -10.49
N PRO A 474 0.71 -9.75 -10.93
CA PRO A 474 0.68 -11.05 -10.31
C PRO A 474 2.02 -11.77 -10.53
N LEU A 475 2.34 -12.66 -9.60
CA LEU A 475 3.52 -13.51 -9.67
C LEU A 475 3.47 -14.37 -10.94
N PRO A 476 4.60 -14.51 -11.66
CA PRO A 476 4.69 -15.37 -12.82
C PRO A 476 4.25 -16.80 -12.49
N GLN A 477 3.61 -17.46 -13.44
CA GLN A 477 3.29 -18.87 -13.34
C GLN A 477 4.60 -19.69 -13.42
N GLU A 478 4.97 -20.31 -12.30
CA GLU A 478 6.14 -21.18 -12.19
C GLU A 478 5.74 -22.66 -12.38
N THR A 479 6.67 -23.49 -12.84
CA THR A 479 6.41 -24.93 -13.02
C THR A 479 6.16 -25.64 -11.67
N ASN A 480 5.18 -26.54 -11.63
CA ASN A 480 4.77 -27.29 -10.44
C ASN A 480 5.92 -28.07 -9.75
N ALA A 481 6.86 -28.63 -10.53
CA ALA A 481 7.99 -29.37 -9.98
C ALA A 481 8.96 -28.48 -9.19
N ARG A 482 9.25 -27.28 -9.71
CA ARG A 482 10.13 -26.30 -9.06
C ARG A 482 9.50 -25.76 -7.79
N LEU A 483 8.20 -25.47 -7.82
CA LEU A 483 7.46 -25.02 -6.64
C LEU A 483 7.56 -26.05 -5.51
N ARG A 484 7.34 -27.35 -5.79
CA ARG A 484 7.47 -28.41 -4.77
C ARG A 484 8.87 -28.50 -4.17
N LEU A 485 9.92 -28.38 -4.99
CA LEU A 485 11.31 -28.38 -4.50
C LEU A 485 11.59 -27.17 -3.59
N LEU A 486 11.18 -25.98 -4.02
CA LEU A 486 11.30 -24.75 -3.22
C LEU A 486 10.46 -24.83 -1.93
N SER A 487 9.27 -25.43 -1.96
CA SER A 487 8.42 -25.68 -0.79
C SER A 487 9.10 -26.59 0.22
N GLY A 488 9.65 -27.72 -0.23
CA GLY A 488 10.36 -28.66 0.65
C GLY A 488 11.60 -28.02 1.26
N TRP A 489 12.42 -27.35 0.44
CA TRP A 489 13.62 -26.64 0.91
C TRP A 489 13.28 -25.53 1.91
N SER A 490 12.26 -24.71 1.59
CA SER A 490 11.86 -23.59 2.44
C SER A 490 11.34 -24.02 3.80
N ALA A 491 10.61 -25.15 3.88
CA ALA A 491 10.13 -25.73 5.14
C ALA A 491 11.28 -26.13 6.09
N VAL A 492 12.42 -26.58 5.55
CA VAL A 492 13.57 -27.07 6.36
C VAL A 492 14.58 -25.96 6.63
N SER A 493 14.87 -25.12 5.63
CA SER A 493 15.95 -24.13 5.65
C SER A 493 15.82 -23.09 6.76
N THR A 494 14.62 -22.58 7.04
CA THR A 494 14.42 -21.51 8.03
C THR A 494 14.59 -22.00 9.47
N PRO A 495 13.95 -23.10 9.92
CA PRO A 495 14.23 -23.69 11.23
C PRO A 495 15.70 -24.06 11.42
N LEU A 496 16.33 -24.64 10.39
CA LEU A 496 17.74 -25.02 10.44
C LEU A 496 18.65 -23.80 10.62
N LEU A 497 18.43 -22.73 9.85
CA LEU A 497 19.21 -21.51 9.95
C LEU A 497 19.04 -20.84 11.32
N LEU A 498 17.82 -20.78 11.85
CA LEU A 498 17.56 -20.27 13.21
C LEU A 498 18.24 -21.13 14.28
N GLY A 499 18.21 -22.45 14.14
CA GLY A 499 18.91 -23.37 15.04
C GLY A 499 20.43 -23.15 15.03
N VAL A 500 21.02 -23.01 13.84
CA VAL A 500 22.46 -22.73 13.67
C VAL A 500 22.82 -21.36 14.24
N LEU A 501 22.00 -20.32 14.01
CA LEU A 501 22.21 -19.01 14.62
C LEU A 501 22.07 -19.05 16.15
N GLY A 502 21.19 -19.90 16.68
CA GLY A 502 21.04 -20.13 18.12
C GLY A 502 22.31 -20.63 18.79
N LEU A 503 23.17 -21.35 18.07
CA LEU A 503 24.49 -21.79 18.57
C LEU A 503 25.41 -20.62 18.97
N ILE A 504 25.18 -19.42 18.42
CA ILE A 504 25.89 -18.20 18.81
C ILE A 504 25.50 -17.75 20.23
N PHE A 505 24.41 -18.21 20.81
CA PHE A 505 23.98 -17.73 22.13
C PHE A 505 24.25 -18.73 23.25
N LEU A 506 24.88 -19.85 22.94
CA LEU A 506 25.26 -20.85 23.95
C LEU A 506 26.45 -20.36 24.81
N PRO A 507 26.43 -20.63 26.13
CA PRO A 507 27.57 -20.35 27.01
C PRO A 507 28.79 -21.21 26.65
N ASP A 508 30.00 -20.74 26.96
CA ASP A 508 31.28 -21.45 26.85
C ASP A 508 31.62 -22.06 25.47
N ARG A 509 31.21 -21.39 24.41
CA ARG A 509 31.41 -21.84 23.02
C ARG A 509 32.81 -21.52 22.47
N PRO A 510 33.42 -22.43 21.70
CA PRO A 510 34.71 -22.18 21.04
C PRO A 510 34.57 -21.15 19.90
N ALA A 511 35.63 -20.40 19.62
CA ALA A 511 35.66 -19.42 18.52
C ALA A 511 35.35 -20.03 17.14
N ALA A 512 35.62 -21.33 16.94
CA ALA A 512 35.29 -22.07 15.72
C ALA A 512 33.78 -22.13 15.42
N ILE A 513 32.91 -21.81 16.39
CA ILE A 513 31.46 -21.79 16.16
C ILE A 513 31.07 -20.67 15.20
N TYR A 514 31.77 -19.53 15.20
CA TYR A 514 31.46 -18.41 14.31
C TYR A 514 31.75 -18.73 12.84
N SER A 515 32.88 -19.39 12.56
CA SER A 515 33.22 -19.84 11.20
C SER A 515 32.28 -20.95 10.73
N THR A 516 31.86 -21.83 11.64
CA THR A 516 30.86 -22.87 11.35
C THR A 516 29.50 -22.26 10.98
N VAL A 517 29.02 -21.28 11.75
CA VAL A 517 27.76 -20.57 11.46
C VAL A 517 27.84 -19.81 10.13
N LEU A 518 28.97 -19.14 9.87
CA LEU A 518 29.20 -18.43 8.61
C LEU A 518 29.17 -19.39 7.41
N LEU A 519 29.89 -20.51 7.49
CA LEU A 519 29.93 -21.53 6.44
C LEU A 519 28.55 -22.12 6.17
N TRP A 520 27.81 -22.46 7.24
CA TRP A 520 26.43 -22.93 7.11
C TRP A 520 25.52 -21.90 6.46
N GLY A 521 25.64 -20.62 6.85
CA GLY A 521 24.91 -19.52 6.21
C GLY A 521 25.22 -19.43 4.71
N ILE A 522 26.49 -19.57 4.32
CA ILE A 522 26.90 -19.59 2.91
C ILE A 522 26.29 -20.78 2.17
N ILE A 523 26.31 -21.98 2.76
CA ILE A 523 25.74 -23.18 2.15
C ILE A 523 24.22 -23.04 1.96
N VAL A 524 23.49 -22.63 2.99
CA VAL A 524 22.03 -22.48 2.94
C VAL A 524 21.62 -21.44 1.89
N LEU A 525 22.30 -20.30 1.84
CA LEU A 525 22.05 -19.27 0.82
C LEU A 525 22.48 -19.71 -0.58
N GLY A 526 23.52 -20.54 -0.70
CA GLY A 526 23.95 -21.13 -1.97
C GLY A 526 22.94 -22.12 -2.55
N ILE A 527 22.37 -22.99 -1.72
CA ILE A 527 21.30 -23.91 -2.12
C ILE A 527 20.06 -23.12 -2.57
N GLU A 528 19.68 -22.08 -1.83
CA GLU A 528 18.59 -21.18 -2.24
C GLU A 528 18.89 -20.49 -3.58
N ALA A 529 20.11 -19.97 -3.76
CA ALA A 529 20.52 -19.34 -5.01
C ALA A 529 20.50 -20.31 -6.20
N ALA A 530 20.90 -21.57 -5.99
CA ALA A 530 20.81 -22.63 -7.01
C ALA A 530 19.36 -22.94 -7.39
N ALA A 531 18.48 -23.14 -6.40
CA ALA A 531 17.06 -23.38 -6.64
C ALA A 531 16.37 -22.21 -7.38
N ARG A 532 16.88 -20.98 -7.18
CA ARG A 532 16.39 -19.76 -7.83
C ARG A 532 17.09 -19.41 -9.15
N ARG A 533 18.07 -20.19 -9.62
CA ARG A 533 18.89 -19.92 -10.84
C ARG A 533 19.79 -18.68 -10.76
N HIS A 534 20.22 -18.31 -9.56
CA HIS A 534 21.17 -17.21 -9.33
C HIS A 534 22.50 -17.66 -8.71
N PHE A 535 22.82 -18.96 -8.76
CA PHE A 535 24.02 -19.52 -8.12
C PHE A 535 25.32 -18.85 -8.57
N ALA A 536 25.49 -18.58 -9.86
CA ALA A 536 26.71 -17.92 -10.37
C ALA A 536 26.87 -16.50 -9.80
N ARG A 537 25.79 -15.72 -9.73
CA ARG A 537 25.79 -14.37 -9.15
C ARG A 537 26.04 -14.42 -7.64
N TYR A 538 25.48 -15.41 -6.96
CA TYR A 538 25.72 -15.65 -5.54
C TYR A 538 27.20 -15.95 -5.25
N LEU A 539 27.77 -16.90 -6.00
CA LEU A 539 29.16 -17.31 -5.85
C LEU A 539 30.11 -16.12 -6.03
N LEU A 540 29.87 -15.31 -7.07
CA LEU A 540 30.63 -14.07 -7.29
C LEU A 540 30.51 -13.12 -6.09
N ALA A 541 29.31 -12.91 -5.56
CA ALA A 541 29.10 -12.05 -4.40
C ALA A 541 29.81 -12.57 -3.14
N VAL A 542 29.81 -13.88 -2.90
CA VAL A 542 30.54 -14.51 -1.79
C VAL A 542 32.05 -14.32 -1.95
N VAL A 543 32.60 -14.59 -3.13
CA VAL A 543 34.04 -14.43 -3.42
C VAL A 543 34.48 -12.98 -3.23
N VAL A 544 33.74 -12.03 -3.79
CA VAL A 544 34.02 -10.59 -3.63
C VAL A 544 33.91 -10.19 -2.15
N GLY A 545 32.88 -10.64 -1.44
CA GLY A 545 32.68 -10.37 -0.02
C GLY A 545 33.81 -10.90 0.86
N LEU A 546 34.27 -12.13 0.61
CA LEU A 546 35.41 -12.72 1.30
C LEU A 546 36.71 -11.96 1.00
N GLY A 547 36.91 -11.54 -0.26
CA GLY A 547 38.06 -10.70 -0.65
C GLY A 547 38.08 -9.37 0.10
N VAL A 548 36.94 -8.67 0.18
CA VAL A 548 36.80 -7.42 0.94
C VAL A 548 37.05 -7.65 2.43
N ALA A 549 36.50 -8.71 3.01
CA ALA A 549 36.72 -9.05 4.42
C ALA A 549 38.20 -9.34 4.73
N LEU A 550 38.90 -10.03 3.83
CA LEU A 550 40.34 -10.28 3.94
C LEU A 550 41.14 -8.98 3.88
N ILE A 551 40.80 -8.07 2.98
CA ILE A 551 41.45 -6.75 2.87
C ILE A 551 41.25 -5.93 4.15
N ILE A 552 40.01 -5.87 4.66
CA ILE A 552 39.70 -5.16 5.91
C ILE A 552 40.42 -5.81 7.09
N GLY A 553 40.43 -7.14 7.17
CA GLY A 553 41.13 -7.88 8.20
C GLY A 553 42.64 -7.64 8.18
N ALA A 554 43.26 -7.67 7.00
CA ALA A 554 44.68 -7.36 6.81
C ALA A 554 44.98 -5.91 7.20
N PHE A 555 44.11 -4.97 6.84
CA PHE A 555 44.21 -3.57 7.25
C PHE A 555 44.13 -3.41 8.77
N ALA A 556 43.11 -3.99 9.42
CA ALA A 556 42.95 -3.94 10.87
C ALA A 556 44.13 -4.59 11.61
N TRP A 557 44.59 -5.74 11.12
CA TRP A 557 45.81 -6.39 11.61
C TRP A 557 47.03 -5.50 11.48
N SER A 558 47.20 -4.83 10.34
CA SER A 558 48.32 -3.90 10.12
C SER A 558 48.29 -2.71 11.11
N VAL A 559 47.10 -2.18 11.41
CA VAL A 559 46.92 -1.12 12.41
C VAL A 559 47.29 -1.60 13.80
N ILE A 560 46.90 -2.83 14.18
CA ILE A 560 47.17 -3.40 15.50
C ILE A 560 48.67 -3.69 15.69
N VAL A 561 49.33 -4.28 14.68
CA VAL A 561 50.72 -4.73 14.79
C VAL A 561 51.72 -3.59 14.56
N TRP A 562 51.46 -2.74 13.56
CA TRP A 562 52.43 -1.73 13.10
C TRP A 562 52.02 -0.31 13.46
N GLY A 563 50.79 -0.10 13.96
CA GLY A 563 50.24 1.22 14.27
C GLY A 563 49.54 1.87 13.09
N TRP A 564 48.59 2.76 13.40
CA TRP A 564 47.69 3.39 12.42
C TRP A 564 48.42 4.18 11.31
N ARG A 565 49.61 4.70 11.59
CA ARG A 565 50.41 5.53 10.66
C ARG A 565 50.81 4.75 9.40
N PHE A 566 51.19 3.48 9.53
CA PHE A 566 51.62 2.66 8.39
C PHE A 566 50.43 2.25 7.52
N ALA A 567 49.28 1.98 8.13
CA ALA A 567 48.05 1.66 7.41
C ALA A 567 47.54 2.86 6.58
N VAL A 568 47.62 4.07 7.15
CA VAL A 568 47.30 5.31 6.43
C VAL A 568 48.29 5.55 5.30
N ALA A 569 49.60 5.43 5.55
CA ALA A 569 50.62 5.60 4.53
C ALA A 569 50.43 4.61 3.36
N GLY A 570 50.19 3.33 3.65
CA GLY A 570 49.90 2.32 2.62
C GLY A 570 48.66 2.63 1.79
N THR A 571 47.60 3.16 2.43
CA THR A 571 46.38 3.58 1.72
C THR A 571 46.65 4.72 0.74
N PHE A 572 47.43 5.73 1.15
CA PHE A 572 47.84 6.83 0.26
C PHE A 572 48.73 6.36 -0.89
N TRP A 573 49.62 5.39 -0.65
CA TRP A 573 50.42 4.77 -1.71
C TRP A 573 49.56 4.04 -2.76
N VAL A 574 48.58 3.25 -2.32
CA VAL A 574 47.64 2.56 -3.23
C VAL A 574 46.81 3.55 -4.02
N LEU A 575 46.25 4.59 -3.36
CA LEU A 575 45.52 5.66 -4.03
C LEU A 575 46.40 6.40 -5.05
N GLY A 576 47.67 6.67 -4.71
CA GLY A 576 48.64 7.28 -5.61
C GLY A 576 48.92 6.42 -6.86
N ILE A 577 49.06 5.09 -6.69
CA ILE A 577 49.21 4.16 -7.82
C ILE A 577 47.95 4.12 -8.68
N ILE A 578 46.77 4.06 -8.08
CA ILE A 578 45.49 4.07 -8.82
C ILE A 578 45.36 5.36 -9.63
N LEU A 579 45.66 6.51 -9.02
CA LEU A 579 45.61 7.81 -9.68
C LEU A 579 46.63 7.88 -10.82
N LEU A 580 47.84 7.35 -10.61
CA LEU A 580 48.86 7.27 -11.65
C LEU A 580 48.40 6.41 -12.83
N VAL A 581 47.79 5.25 -12.57
CA VAL A 581 47.24 4.38 -13.63
C VAL A 581 46.10 5.09 -14.37
N ALA A 582 45.22 5.78 -13.66
CA ALA A 582 44.13 6.56 -14.27
C ALA A 582 44.68 7.67 -15.18
N ASN A 583 45.65 8.44 -14.69
CA ASN A 583 46.29 9.51 -15.46
C ASN A 583 47.04 8.97 -16.68
N VAL A 584 47.73 7.82 -16.57
CA VAL A 584 48.41 7.18 -17.70
C VAL A 584 47.41 6.64 -18.74
N GLN A 585 46.27 6.12 -18.30
CA GLN A 585 45.19 5.70 -19.21
C GLN A 585 44.52 6.88 -19.92
N GLU A 586 44.41 8.02 -19.24
CA GLU A 586 43.89 9.28 -19.81
C GLU A 586 44.88 9.85 -20.84
N LEU A 587 46.17 9.90 -20.51
CA LEU A 587 47.25 10.30 -21.42
C LEU A 587 47.44 9.37 -22.64
N GLY A 588 46.94 8.14 -22.59
CA GLY A 588 46.96 7.21 -23.72
C GLY A 588 45.69 7.22 -24.58
N ARG A 589 44.68 8.02 -24.20
CA ARG A 589 43.45 8.23 -24.97
C ARG A 589 43.45 9.53 -25.77
N ASP A 590 44.32 10.46 -25.41
CA ASP A 590 44.78 11.59 -26.24
C ASP A 590 45.96 11.14 -27.12
#